data_AF-A0A9E5BNN8-F1
#
_entry.id   AF-A0A9E5BNN8-F1
#
_cell.length_a   1.000
_cell.length_b   1.000
_cell.length_c   1.000
_cell.angle_alpha   90.00
_cell.angle_beta   90.00
_cell.angle_gamma   90.00
#
_symmetry.space_group_name_H-M   'P 1'
#
loop_
_entity.id
_entity.type
_entity.pdbx_description
1 polymer ?
#
loop_
_entity_poly.entity_id
_entity_poly.type
_entity_poly.pdbx_seq_one_letter_code
_entity_poly.pdbx_strand_id
1 'polypeptide(L)' 'MSIDPRTPVLVGQGQIVNHIASLSDAREPAHLIADAIREATTDANLISLPEIDALHIVRLLSWKYTNPAFTVA' A
#
# COMPACT_ATOMS: atom_id res chain seq x y z
N MET A 1 10.48 30.56 8.60
CA MET A 1 9.31 29.97 9.27
C MET A 1 9.65 28.52 9.57
N SER A 2 9.54 28.07 10.82
CA SER A 2 9.87 26.67 11.18
C SER A 2 8.63 25.80 11.01
N ILE A 3 8.80 24.59 10.47
CA ILE A 3 7.75 23.56 10.47
C ILE A 3 7.59 23.03 11.91
N ASP A 4 6.36 22.78 12.36
CA ASP A 4 6.09 22.08 13.62
C ASP A 4 6.63 20.65 13.49
N PRO A 5 7.49 20.17 14.40
CA PRO A 5 8.05 18.81 14.36
C PRO A 5 6.99 17.70 14.38
N ARG A 6 5.74 17.99 14.75
CA ARG A 6 4.62 17.03 14.74
C ARG A 6 3.86 17.01 13.42
N THR A 7 4.27 17.80 12.43
CA THR A 7 3.60 17.84 11.12
C THR A 7 3.80 16.48 10.43
N PRO A 8 2.73 15.77 10.05
CA PRO A 8 2.88 14.52 9.32
C PRO A 8 3.51 14.78 7.95
N VAL A 9 4.38 13.86 7.53
CA VAL A 9 5.07 13.92 6.24
C VAL A 9 4.88 12.62 5.48
N LEU A 10 4.83 12.71 4.15
CA LEU A 10 4.89 11.54 3.28
C LEU A 10 6.35 11.15 3.12
N VAL A 11 6.70 9.92 3.47
CA VAL A 11 8.09 9.42 3.45
C VAL A 11 8.39 8.55 2.24
N GLY A 12 7.37 7.99 1.59
CA GLY A 12 7.52 7.20 0.37
C GLY A 12 6.18 6.93 -0.29
N GLN A 13 6.22 6.52 -1.55
CA GLN A 13 5.06 6.16 -2.36
C GLN A 13 5.33 4.93 -3.22
N GLY A 14 4.27 4.19 -3.56
CA GLY A 14 4.35 3.02 -4.42
C GLY A 14 3.05 2.85 -5.20
N GLN A 15 3.15 2.38 -6.44
CA GLN A 15 1.99 2.18 -7.30
C GLN A 15 2.19 1.00 -8.23
N ILE A 16 1.35 0.00 -8.07
CA ILE A 16 1.34 -1.16 -8.96
C ILE A 16 0.28 -1.00 -10.03
N VAL A 17 0.70 -1.16 -11.27
CA VAL A 17 -0.19 -1.22 -12.43
C VAL A 17 -0.24 -2.68 -12.92
N ASN A 18 -1.44 -3.26 -12.95
CA ASN A 18 -1.65 -4.62 -13.43
C ASN A 18 -2.52 -4.65 -14.69
N HIS A 19 -1.93 -4.35 -15.84
CA HIS A 19 -2.58 -4.51 -17.14
C HIS A 19 -2.43 -5.95 -17.62
N ILE A 20 -3.49 -6.74 -17.46
CA ILE A 20 -3.46 -8.17 -17.78
C ILE A 20 -3.83 -8.43 -19.23
N ALA A 21 -3.10 -9.32 -19.90
CA ALA A 21 -3.44 -9.82 -21.24
C ALA A 21 -4.31 -11.08 -21.16
N SER A 22 -4.25 -11.81 -20.05
CA SER A 22 -5.00 -13.04 -19.81
C SER A 22 -5.51 -13.12 -18.37
N LEU A 23 -6.53 -13.93 -18.13
CA LEU A 23 -7.05 -14.14 -16.76
C LEU A 23 -6.05 -14.84 -15.84
N SER A 24 -5.11 -15.63 -16.38
CA SER A 24 -4.03 -16.23 -15.59
C SER A 24 -3.07 -15.20 -14.99
N ASP A 25 -3.02 -13.98 -15.57
CA ASP A 25 -2.21 -12.88 -15.05
C ASP A 25 -2.99 -12.01 -14.06
N ALA A 26 -4.27 -12.31 -13.82
CA ALA A 26 -5.10 -11.58 -12.88
C ALA A 26 -4.54 -11.71 -11.46
N ARG A 27 -4.25 -10.57 -10.85
CA ARG A 27 -3.78 -10.49 -9.47
C ARG A 27 -4.90 -9.97 -8.58
N GLU A 28 -5.05 -10.62 -7.44
CA GLU A 28 -6.00 -10.19 -6.42
C GLU A 28 -5.61 -8.81 -5.87
N PRO A 29 -6.58 -7.90 -5.57
CA PRO A 29 -6.28 -6.57 -5.06
C PRO A 29 -5.41 -6.56 -3.80
N ALA A 30 -5.59 -7.51 -2.88
CA ALA A 30 -4.75 -7.60 -1.68
C ALA A 30 -3.26 -7.76 -2.03
N HIS A 31 -2.93 -8.57 -3.03
CA HIS A 31 -1.56 -8.72 -3.52
C HIS A 31 -1.02 -7.43 -4.16
N LEU A 32 -1.86 -6.70 -4.90
CA LEU A 32 -1.45 -5.41 -5.49
C LEU A 32 -1.17 -4.35 -4.42
N ILE A 33 -1.97 -4.31 -3.36
CA ILE A 33 -1.76 -3.39 -2.24
C ILE A 33 -0.47 -3.76 -1.49
N ALA A 34 -0.25 -5.05 -1.20
CA ALA A 34 0.97 -5.50 -0.54
C ALA A 34 2.24 -5.13 -1.32
N ASP A 35 2.20 -5.27 -2.65
CA ASP A 35 3.33 -4.87 -3.50
C ASP A 35 3.52 -3.34 -3.54
N ALA A 36 2.44 -2.56 -3.61
CA ALA A 36 2.52 -1.10 -3.53
C ALA A 36 3.14 -0.63 -2.20
N ILE A 37 2.83 -1.31 -1.08
CA ILE A 37 3.44 -1.04 0.23
C ILE A 37 4.95 -1.34 0.19
N ARG A 38 5.38 -2.43 -0.46
CA ARG A 38 6.80 -2.76 -0.61
C ARG A 38 7.55 -1.74 -1.47
N GLU A 39 6.94 -1.26 -2.55
CA GLU A 39 7.49 -0.17 -3.35
C GLU A 39 7.62 1.12 -2.54
N ALA A 40 6.58 1.50 -1.79
CA ALA A 40 6.60 2.67 -0.91
C ALA A 40 7.68 2.58 0.18
N THR A 41 7.91 1.37 0.71
CA THR A 41 8.99 1.10 1.68
C THR A 41 10.36 1.33 1.06
N THR A 42 10.54 0.87 -0.19
CA THR A 42 11.78 1.04 -0.93
C THR A 42 12.04 2.50 -1.30
N ASP A 43 11.00 3.21 -1.75
CA ASP A 43 11.05 4.65 -2.07
C ASP A 43 11.39 5.50 -0.82
N ALA A 44 10.90 5.09 0.36
CA ALA A 44 11.28 5.66 1.65
C ALA A 44 12.70 5.29 2.10
N ASN A 45 13.46 4.56 1.28
CA ASN A 45 14.82 4.08 1.57
C ASN A 45 14.90 3.25 2.88
N LEU A 46 13.83 2.50 3.18
CA LEU A 46 13.77 1.58 4.30
C LEU A 46 14.15 0.16 3.86
N ILE A 47 14.80 -0.58 4.76
CA ILE A 47 15.23 -1.97 4.50
C ILE A 47 14.05 -2.94 4.64
N SER A 48 13.08 -2.60 5.48
CA SER A 48 11.88 -3.40 5.75
C SER A 48 10.73 -2.49 6.18
N LEU A 49 9.50 -2.99 6.06
CA LEU A 49 8.33 -2.31 6.58
C LEU A 49 8.44 -2.29 8.12
N PRO A 50 8.37 -1.12 8.77
CA PRO A 50 8.36 -1.04 10.22
C PRO A 50 7.01 -1.50 10.79
N GLU A 51 6.91 -1.57 12.11
CA GLU A 51 5.61 -1.72 12.78
C GLU A 51 4.68 -0.56 12.37
N ILE A 52 3.46 -0.90 11.97
CA ILE A 52 2.47 0.05 11.48
C ILE A 52 1.33 0.15 12.49
N ASP A 53 1.11 1.35 13.04
CA ASP A 53 0.00 1.59 13.97
C ASP A 53 -1.37 1.49 13.30
N ALA A 54 -1.46 1.89 12.02
CA ALA A 54 -2.70 1.86 11.26
C ALA A 54 -2.46 1.76 9.75
N LEU A 55 -3.23 0.88 9.10
CA LEU A 55 -3.34 0.79 7.64
C LEU A 55 -4.74 1.24 7.21
N HIS A 56 -4.82 2.37 6.50
CA HIS A 56 -6.08 2.93 6.04
C HIS A 56 -6.29 2.66 4.55
N ILE A 57 -7.39 1.99 4.20
CA ILE A 57 -7.79 1.71 2.83
C ILE A 57 -9.15 2.38 2.58
N VAL A 58 -9.19 3.37 1.68
CA VAL A 58 -10.37 4.23 1.48
C VAL A 58 -11.57 3.47 0.94
N ARG A 59 -11.39 2.72 -0.16
CA ARG A 59 -12.46 1.94 -0.79
C ARG A 59 -11.88 0.95 -1.80
N LEU A 60 -12.41 -0.27 -1.82
CA LEU A 60 -12.24 -1.24 -2.91
C LEU A 60 -13.55 -1.41 -3.67
N LEU A 61 -13.49 -1.30 -4.99
CA LEU A 61 -14.64 -1.52 -5.88
C LEU A 61 -14.61 -2.90 -6.55
N SER A 62 -13.50 -3.62 -6.42
CA SER A 62 -13.21 -4.83 -7.17
C SER A 62 -13.58 -6.10 -6.40
N TRP A 63 -13.12 -6.23 -5.15
CA TRP A 63 -13.42 -7.35 -4.25
C TRP A 63 -14.10 -6.89 -2.97
N LYS A 64 -15.00 -7.72 -2.44
CA LYS A 64 -15.69 -7.50 -1.17
C LYS A 64 -14.93 -8.17 -0.03
N TYR A 65 -13.92 -7.50 0.50
CA TYR A 65 -13.29 -7.91 1.75
C TYR A 65 -14.11 -7.45 2.95
N THR A 66 -14.18 -8.28 3.99
CA THR A 66 -14.75 -7.88 5.30
C THR A 66 -13.89 -6.78 5.92
N ASN A 67 -12.57 -6.95 5.89
CA ASN A 67 -11.60 -5.94 6.31
C ASN A 67 -10.37 -6.05 5.40
N PRO A 68 -10.24 -5.20 4.38
CA PRO A 68 -9.13 -5.29 3.42
C PRO A 68 -7.78 -4.99 4.05
N ALA A 69 -7.72 -4.12 5.07
CA ALA A 69 -6.46 -3.80 5.73
C ALA A 69 -5.94 -5.04 6.50
N PHE A 70 -6.84 -5.75 7.17
CA PHE A 70 -6.53 -7.02 7.82
C PHE A 70 -6.19 -8.13 6.82
N THR A 71 -6.80 -8.15 5.63
CA THR A 71 -6.47 -9.13 4.59
C THR A 71 -5.07 -8.93 4.00
N VAL A 72 -4.58 -7.69 3.99
CA VAL A 72 -3.25 -7.35 3.46
C VAL A 72 -2.13 -7.56 4.49
N ALA A 73 -2.43 -7.34 5.77
CA ALA A 73 -1.49 -7.45 6.89
C ALA A 73 -1.02 -8.89 7.13
#